data_AF-A0A969XWY6-F1
#
_entry.id   AF-A0A969XWY6-F1
#
_cell.length_a   1.000
_cell.length_b   1.000
_cell.length_c   1.000
_cell.angle_alpha   90.00
_cell.angle_beta   90.00
_cell.angle_gamma   90.00
#
_symmetry.space_group_name_H-M   'P 1'
#
loop_
_entity.id
_entity.type
_entity.pdbx_description
1 polymer ?
#
loop_
_entity_poly.entity_id
_entity_poly.type
_entity_poly.pdbx_seq_one_letter_code
_entity_poly.pdbx_strand_id
1 'polypeptide(L)'
;MYAVLVTGGKQYRVMQGETLRVELLDVEAGKEVTFDNVLMLGDSDGIKVGDALKGATVTATVKAHGRADKVRIVKFRRRKH
;
A
#
# COMPACT_ATOMS: atom_id res chain seq x y z
N MET A 1 11.01 0.60 -14.13
CA MET A 1 11.03 1.23 -12.80
C MET A 1 9.91 0.73 -11.88
N TYR A 2 10.25 0.31 -10.67
CA TYR A 2 9.31 -0.02 -9.58
C TYR A 2 9.81 0.56 -8.25
N ALA A 3 8.88 0.76 -7.31
CA ALA A 3 9.18 1.24 -5.96
C ALA A 3 8.63 0.27 -4.91
N VAL A 4 9.22 0.24 -3.72
CA VAL A 4 8.63 -0.40 -2.54
C VAL A 4 8.29 0.69 -1.55
N LEU A 5 7.01 0.81 -1.19
CA LEU A 5 6.51 1.82 -0.26
C LEU A 5 5.82 1.19 0.96
N VAL A 6 5.73 1.95 2.04
CA VAL A 6 5.04 1.55 3.26
C VAL A 6 3.71 2.30 3.38
N THR A 7 2.62 1.56 3.53
CA THR A 7 1.31 2.11 3.88
C THR A 7 0.47 1.09 4.65
N GLY A 8 -0.36 1.54 5.59
CA GLY A 8 -1.19 0.66 6.40
C GLY A 8 -0.42 -0.42 7.18
N GLY A 9 0.83 -0.13 7.58
CA GLY A 9 1.71 -1.09 8.28
C GLY A 9 2.24 -2.23 7.41
N LYS A 10 2.08 -2.15 6.08
CA LYS A 10 2.51 -3.17 5.11
C LYS A 10 3.42 -2.54 4.04
N GLN A 11 4.20 -3.38 3.39
CA GLN A 11 5.05 -2.98 2.25
C GLN A 11 4.40 -3.42 0.95
N TYR A 12 4.44 -2.54 -0.06
CA TYR A 12 3.89 -2.80 -1.38
C TYR A 12 4.93 -2.48 -2.44
N ARG A 13 5.11 -3.42 -3.40
CA ARG A 13 5.83 -3.13 -4.63
C ARG A 13 4.85 -2.50 -5.62
N VAL A 14 5.23 -1.36 -6.18
CA VAL A 14 4.36 -0.58 -7.08
C VAL A 14 5.10 -0.20 -8.36
N MET A 15 4.35 -0.11 -9.45
CA MET A 15 4.81 0.42 -10.73
C MET A 15 3.89 1.57 -11.19
N GLN A 16 4.43 2.45 -12.04
CA GLN A 16 3.64 3.55 -12.60
C GLN A 16 2.44 3.00 -13.39
N GLY A 17 1.26 3.56 -13.15
CA GLY A 17 0.00 3.16 -13.80
C GLY A 17 -0.71 1.96 -13.17
N GLU A 18 -0.08 1.27 -12.21
CA GLU A 18 -0.68 0.14 -11.51
C GLU A 18 -1.78 0.60 -10.54
N THR A 19 -2.80 -0.25 -10.35
CA THR A 19 -3.82 -0.03 -9.31
C THR A 19 -3.64 -1.05 -8.21
N LEU A 20 -3.37 -0.58 -7.00
CA LEU A 20 -3.26 -1.43 -5.82
C LEU A 20 -4.40 -1.15 -4.84
N ARG A 21 -4.79 -2.22 -4.14
CA ARG A 21 -5.70 -2.14 -3.01
C ARG A 21 -4.87 -2.11 -1.73
N VAL A 22 -5.04 -1.04 -0.96
CA VAL A 22 -4.33 -0.82 0.31
C VAL A 22 -5.34 -0.71 1.45
N GLU A 23 -4.85 -0.56 2.68
CA GLU A 23 -5.69 -0.24 3.83
C GLU A 23 -6.40 1.12 3.64
N LEU A 24 -7.46 1.36 4.42
CA LEU A 24 -8.25 2.57 4.31
C LEU A 24 -7.39 3.83 4.52
N LEU A 25 -7.51 4.79 3.61
CA LEU A 25 -6.87 6.10 3.68
C LEU A 25 -7.92 7.17 3.95
N ASP A 26 -7.62 8.13 4.81
CA ASP A 26 -8.49 9.28 5.12
C ASP A 26 -8.34 10.39 4.07
N VAL A 27 -8.58 10.02 2.81
CA VAL A 27 -8.45 10.89 1.63
C VAL A 27 -9.61 10.58 0.70
N GLU A 28 -10.34 11.59 0.24
CA GLU A 28 -11.51 11.38 -0.63
C GLU A 28 -11.14 10.76 -1.98
N ALA A 29 -12.07 10.01 -2.57
CA ALA A 29 -11.91 9.49 -3.92
C ALA A 29 -11.71 10.63 -4.93
N GLY A 30 -10.78 10.46 -5.86
CA GLY A 30 -10.35 11.46 -6.83
C GLY A 30 -9.22 12.38 -6.36
N LYS A 31 -8.90 12.40 -5.06
CA LYS A 31 -7.78 13.20 -4.54
C LYS A 31 -6.45 12.46 -4.64
N GLU A 32 -5.38 13.23 -4.73
CA GLU A 32 -4.01 12.73 -4.69
C GLU A 32 -3.56 12.45 -3.26
N VAL A 33 -2.71 11.43 -3.11
CA VAL A 33 -2.00 11.08 -1.89
C VAL A 33 -0.52 10.89 -2.23
N THR A 34 0.34 11.44 -1.38
CA THR A 34 1.80 11.31 -1.51
C THR A 34 2.29 10.37 -0.41
N PHE A 35 3.09 9.38 -0.81
CA PHE A 35 3.77 8.47 0.10
C PHE A 35 5.24 8.85 0.17
N ASP A 36 5.66 9.36 1.32
CA ASP A 36 7.05 9.79 1.55
C ASP A 36 7.95 8.63 2.04
N ASN A 37 7.34 7.53 2.48
CA ASN A 37 8.07 6.38 3.01
C ASN A 37 8.32 5.35 1.91
N VAL A 38 9.35 5.61 1.11
CA VAL A 38 9.87 4.73 0.06
C VAL A 38 11.09 3.98 0.59
N LEU A 39 11.03 2.64 0.55
CA LEU A 39 12.10 1.76 1.04
C LEU A 39 13.10 1.35 -0.05
N MET A 40 12.66 1.34 -1.31
CA MET A 40 13.46 0.87 -2.43
C MET A 40 12.96 1.45 -3.75
N LEU A 41 13.89 1.75 -4.65
CA LEU A 41 13.62 2.01 -6.07
C LEU A 41 14.45 1.05 -6.91
N GLY A 42 13.81 0.36 -7.85
CA GLY A 42 14.48 -0.53 -8.80
C GLY A 42 14.21 -0.10 -10.23
N ASP A 43 15.26 -0.04 -11.04
CA ASP A 43 15.17 0.20 -12.49
C ASP A 43 16.14 -0.70 -13.27
N SER A 44 16.21 -0.52 -14.60
CA SER A 44 17.14 -1.27 -15.47
C SER A 44 18.60 -1.14 -15.04
N ASP A 45 18.95 0.01 -14.46
CA ASP A 45 20.33 0.37 -14.12
C ASP A 45 20.74 -0.06 -12.70
N GLY A 46 19.81 -0.66 -11.93
CA GLY A 46 20.07 -1.20 -10.60
C GLY A 46 19.03 -0.81 -9.54
N ILE A 47 19.41 -1.02 -8.27
CA ILE A 47 18.55 -0.85 -7.09
C ILE A 47 19.12 0.25 -6.19
N LYS A 48 18.26 1.19 -5.77
CA LYS A 48 18.56 2.24 -4.77
C LYS A 48 17.83 1.93 -3.46
N VAL A 49 18.55 2.01 -2.35
CA VAL A 49 18.06 1.76 -0.98
C VAL A 49 18.74 2.72 0.01
N GLY A 50 18.15 2.90 1.19
CA GLY A 50 18.75 3.70 2.28
C GLY A 50 18.83 5.19 1.97
N ASP A 51 19.96 5.82 2.29
CA ASP A 51 20.16 7.28 2.15
C ASP A 51 19.96 7.81 0.71
N ALA A 52 20.14 6.95 -0.30
CA ALA A 52 19.90 7.29 -1.70
C ALA A 52 18.42 7.56 -2.02
N LEU A 53 17.51 7.31 -1.08
CA LEU A 53 16.07 7.54 -1.19
C LEU A 53 15.60 8.80 -0.44
N LYS A 54 16.52 9.61 0.10
CA LYS A 54 16.14 10.87 0.75
C LYS A 54 15.38 11.78 -0.22
N GLY A 55 14.14 12.12 0.15
CA GLY A 55 13.24 12.93 -0.67
C GLY A 55 12.53 12.16 -1.79
N ALA A 56 12.69 10.84 -1.88
CA ALA A 56 11.91 10.03 -2.80
C ALA A 56 10.46 9.95 -2.33
N THR A 57 9.53 10.28 -3.23
CA THR A 57 8.09 10.22 -2.97
C THR A 57 7.40 9.44 -4.07
N VAL A 58 6.27 8.81 -3.73
CA VAL A 58 5.37 8.18 -4.69
C VAL A 58 4.03 8.87 -4.59
N THR A 59 3.56 9.46 -5.68
CA THR A 59 2.22 10.04 -5.77
C THR A 59 1.24 9.04 -6.37
N ALA A 60 0.01 9.02 -5.85
CA ALA A 60 -1.07 8.20 -6.36
C ALA A 60 -2.41 8.92 -6.22
N THR A 61 -3.40 8.54 -7.03
CA THR A 61 -4.77 9.04 -6.92
C THR A 61 -5.66 7.98 -6.27
N VAL A 62 -6.46 8.37 -5.29
CA VAL A 62 -7.45 7.48 -4.68
C VAL A 62 -8.56 7.22 -5.68
N LYS A 63 -8.66 5.99 -6.21
CA LYS A 63 -9.72 5.66 -7.18
C LYS A 63 -11.09 5.50 -6.53
N ALA A 64 -11.17 4.73 -5.44
CA ALA A 64 -12.43 4.45 -4.75
C ALA A 64 -12.16 3.90 -3.34
N HIS A 65 -13.16 4.03 -2.47
CA HIS A 65 -13.21 3.36 -1.18
C HIS A 65 -14.18 2.18 -1.22
N GLY A 66 -13.87 1.11 -0.48
CA GLY A 66 -14.72 -0.07 -0.47
C GLY A 66 -14.37 -1.06 0.64
N ARG A 67 -15.30 -1.97 0.89
CA ARG A 67 -15.14 -3.05 1.88
C ARG A 67 -14.71 -4.34 1.17
N ALA A 68 -13.95 -5.16 1.87
CA ALA A 68 -13.66 -6.52 1.40
C ALA A 68 -14.89 -7.41 1.56
N ASP A 69 -14.84 -8.59 0.94
CA ASP A 69 -15.89 -9.59 1.08
C ASP A 69 -16.10 -9.98 2.54
N LYS A 70 -17.36 -10.24 2.88
CA LYS A 70 -17.73 -10.58 4.26
C LYS A 70 -17.13 -11.93 4.65
N VAL A 71 -16.18 -11.92 5.58
CA VAL A 71 -15.63 -13.14 6.19
C VAL A 71 -16.53 -13.57 7.35
N ARG A 72 -17.05 -14.81 7.31
CA ARG A 72 -17.84 -15.39 8.41
C ARG A 72 -16.94 -16.17 9.35
N ILE A 73 -16.92 -15.79 10.63
CA ILE A 73 -16.12 -16.45 11.67
C ILE A 73 -17.09 -17.09 12.67
N VAL A 74 -17.15 -18.42 12.69
CA VAL A 74 -17.92 -19.19 13.69
C VAL A 74 -16.94 -19.80 14.68
N LYS A 75 -17.16 -19.54 15.98
CA LYS A 75 -16.43 -20.17 17.07
C LYS A 75 -17.41 -21.02 17.87
N PHE A 76 -17.16 -22.32 17.97
CA PHE A 76 -17.99 -23.24 18.75
C PHE A 76 -17.11 -24.11 19.64
N ARG A 77 -17.39 -24.11 20.95
CA ARG A 77 -16.70 -24.96 21.92
C ARG A 77 -17.70 -25.93 22.54
N ARG A 78 -17.67 -27.20 22.08
CA ARG A 78 -18.61 -28.24 22.52
C ARG A 78 -18.53 -28.45 24.05
N ARG A 79 -19.69 -28.52 24.72
CA ARG A 79 -19.86 -28.76 26.18
C ARG A 79 -19.20 -27.68 27.07
N LYS A 80 -18.94 -26.50 26.51
CA LYS A 80 -18.44 -25.34 27.22
C LYS A 80 -19.40 -24.20 26.93
N HIS A 81 -20.46 -24.11 27.73
CA HIS A 81 -21.13 -22.82 27.90
C HIS A 81 -20.11 -21.81 28.45
#